data_AF-T1BES8-F1
#
_entry.id   AF-T1BES8-F1
#
_cell.length_a   1.000
_cell.length_b   1.000
_cell.length_c   1.000
_cell.angle_alpha   90.00
_cell.angle_beta   90.00
_cell.angle_gamma   90.00
#
_symmetry.space_group_name_H-M   'P 1'
#
loop_
_entity.id
_entity.type
_entity.pdbx_description
1 polymer ?
#
loop_
_entity_poly.entity_id
_entity_poly.type
_entity_poly.pdbx_seq_one_letter_code
_entity_poly.pdbx_strand_id
1 'polypeptide(L)'
;MPEVVITCDWTMMSNHHGKEFLGFGTTTPAYILPERVYQRMFFPAMPVDEHGYPRQAPYGMRKIEASLLDAGFDARIVHPGHLDKYLPGEAKVLLISGHDYFGLNPPSSTFGGVMKV
;
A
#
# COMPACT_ATOMS: atom_id res chain seq x y z
N MET A 1 20.91 5.95 1.19
CA MET A 1 19.64 5.23 0.96
C MET A 1 19.14 4.74 2.31
N PRO A 2 17.82 4.67 2.53
CA PRO A 2 17.23 4.38 3.82
C PRO A 2 17.63 3.01 4.35
N GLU A 3 17.97 2.95 5.64
CA GLU A 3 18.27 1.68 6.32
C GLU A 3 16.99 0.94 6.75
N VAL A 4 15.89 1.67 6.96
CA VAL A 4 14.55 1.13 7.21
C VAL A 4 13.63 1.49 6.05
N VAL A 5 13.18 0.49 5.32
CA VAL A 5 12.18 0.65 4.25
C VAL A 5 10.82 0.26 4.80
N ILE A 6 9.83 1.13 4.65
CA ILE A 6 8.44 0.90 5.04
C ILE A 6 7.59 0.81 3.78
N THR A 7 6.75 -0.19 3.65
CA THR A 7 5.89 -0.36 2.48
C THR A 7 4.55 -0.99 2.86
N CYS A 8 3.65 -1.09 1.89
CA CYS A 8 2.37 -1.76 2.01
C CYS A 8 1.97 -2.34 0.65
N ASP A 9 0.83 -3.00 0.58
CA ASP A 9 0.29 -3.46 -0.69
C ASP A 9 -0.16 -2.29 -1.58
N TRP A 10 -0.37 -2.58 -2.87
CA TRP A 10 -0.73 -1.57 -3.88
C TRP A 10 -2.07 -0.89 -3.61
N THR A 11 -3.01 -1.57 -2.97
CA THR A 11 -4.33 -1.02 -2.69
C THR A 11 -4.25 0.03 -1.59
N MET A 12 -3.41 -0.20 -0.58
CA MET A 12 -3.11 0.78 0.47
C MET A 12 -2.17 1.90 -0.01
N MET A 13 -1.36 1.66 -1.04
CA MET A 13 -0.54 2.68 -1.69
C MET A 13 -1.29 3.36 -2.85
N SER A 14 -2.52 3.78 -2.58
CA SER A 14 -3.39 4.52 -3.49
C SER A 14 -4.24 5.53 -2.71
N ASN A 15 -4.76 6.54 -3.39
CA ASN A 15 -5.77 7.44 -2.82
C ASN A 15 -7.19 7.15 -3.33
N HIS A 16 -7.38 6.07 -4.11
CA HIS A 16 -8.68 5.67 -4.63
C HIS A 16 -9.40 6.81 -5.39
N HIS A 17 -8.65 7.60 -6.18
CA HIS A 17 -9.13 8.81 -6.87
C HIS A 17 -9.66 9.92 -5.94
N GLY A 18 -9.23 9.92 -4.68
CA GLY A 18 -9.76 10.81 -3.65
C GLY A 18 -11.18 10.47 -3.20
N LYS A 19 -11.67 9.26 -3.51
CA LYS A 19 -13.02 8.78 -3.19
C LYS A 19 -12.94 7.59 -2.26
N GLU A 20 -13.16 7.81 -0.97
CA GLU A 20 -13.06 6.77 0.06
C GLU A 20 -13.89 5.52 -0.25
N PHE A 21 -15.15 5.69 -0.67
CA PHE A 21 -16.02 4.56 -1.00
C PHE A 21 -15.55 3.73 -2.19
N LEU A 22 -14.80 4.34 -3.12
CA LEU A 22 -14.23 3.63 -4.26
C LEU A 22 -13.13 2.66 -3.80
N GLY A 23 -12.49 2.94 -2.65
CA GLY A 23 -11.54 2.05 -2.01
C GLY A 23 -12.15 0.73 -1.55
N PHE A 24 -13.44 0.67 -1.19
CA PHE A 24 -14.09 -0.63 -0.88
C PHE A 24 -14.10 -1.58 -2.07
N GLY A 25 -14.06 -1.03 -3.28
CA GLY A 25 -13.95 -1.83 -4.50
C GLY A 25 -12.74 -2.76 -4.50
N THR A 26 -11.63 -2.40 -3.81
CA THR A 26 -10.42 -3.24 -3.73
C THR A 26 -10.64 -4.56 -2.98
N THR A 27 -11.70 -4.65 -2.17
CA THR A 27 -12.09 -5.85 -1.41
C THR A 27 -13.01 -6.79 -2.20
N THR A 28 -13.35 -6.42 -3.43
CA THR A 28 -14.11 -7.30 -4.34
C THR A 28 -13.19 -8.32 -5.01
N PRO A 29 -13.72 -9.46 -5.50
CA PRO A 29 -12.91 -10.44 -6.20
C PRO A 29 -12.32 -9.85 -7.50
N ALA A 30 -10.99 -9.88 -7.62
CA ALA A 30 -10.28 -9.23 -8.74
C ALA A 30 -10.54 -9.85 -10.12
N TYR A 31 -11.14 -11.04 -10.21
CA TYR A 31 -11.38 -11.73 -11.50
C TYR A 31 -12.59 -11.22 -12.28
N ILE A 32 -13.39 -10.29 -11.72
CA ILE A 32 -14.57 -9.74 -12.41
C ILE A 32 -14.16 -8.88 -13.61
N LEU A 33 -12.97 -8.27 -13.55
CA LEU A 33 -12.45 -7.36 -14.57
C LEU A 33 -11.00 -7.69 -14.90
N PRO A 34 -10.52 -7.35 -16.11
CA PRO A 34 -9.10 -7.37 -16.39
C PRO A 34 -8.32 -6.53 -15.36
N GLU A 35 -7.20 -7.05 -14.85
CA GLU A 35 -6.47 -6.47 -13.71
C GLU A 35 -6.15 -4.98 -13.88
N ARG A 36 -5.71 -4.56 -15.08
CA ARG A 36 -5.41 -3.14 -15.36
C ARG A 36 -6.63 -2.23 -15.25
N VAL A 37 -7.81 -2.73 -15.63
CA VAL A 37 -9.07 -1.97 -15.52
C VAL A 37 -9.47 -1.88 -14.05
N TYR A 38 -9.36 -2.99 -13.31
CA TYR A 38 -9.63 -3.07 -11.88
C TYR A 38 -8.74 -2.11 -11.08
N GLN A 39 -7.42 -2.16 -11.30
CA GLN A 39 -6.42 -1.24 -10.74
C GLN A 39 -6.77 0.22 -11.04
N ARG A 40 -6.97 0.57 -12.31
CA ARG A 40 -7.27 1.95 -12.71
C ARG A 40 -8.57 2.46 -12.09
N MET A 41 -9.55 1.59 -11.86
CA MET A 41 -10.84 2.00 -11.30
C MET A 41 -10.77 2.17 -9.78
N PHE A 42 -10.18 1.22 -9.05
CA PHE A 42 -10.28 1.19 -7.58
C PHE A 42 -9.03 1.66 -6.84
N PHE A 43 -7.83 1.40 -7.37
CA PHE A 43 -6.57 1.74 -6.69
C PHE A 43 -5.53 2.21 -7.73
N PRO A 44 -5.73 3.42 -8.31
CA PRO A 44 -4.74 3.99 -9.21
C PRO A 44 -3.39 4.13 -8.49
N ALA A 45 -2.30 3.86 -9.20
CA ALA A 45 -0.95 3.96 -8.63
C ALA A 45 -0.70 5.36 -8.06
N MET A 46 -0.15 5.41 -6.84
CA MET A 46 0.23 6.66 -6.19
C MET A 46 1.42 7.29 -6.93
N PRO A 47 1.36 8.58 -7.32
CA PRO A 47 2.52 9.26 -7.88
C PRO A 47 3.71 9.21 -6.91
N VAL A 48 4.89 8.91 -7.45
CA VAL A 48 6.15 8.83 -6.72
C VAL A 48 7.17 9.80 -7.30
N ASP A 49 8.20 10.12 -6.50
CA ASP A 49 9.40 10.81 -6.98
C ASP A 49 10.41 9.85 -7.65
N GLU A 50 11.57 10.37 -8.02
CA GLU A 50 12.66 9.59 -8.66
C GLU A 50 13.21 8.47 -7.78
N HIS A 51 13.05 8.57 -6.45
CA HIS A 51 13.47 7.57 -5.49
C HIS A 51 12.37 6.51 -5.27
N GLY A 52 11.12 6.79 -5.63
CA GLY A 52 9.99 5.90 -5.36
C GLY A 52 9.26 6.24 -4.07
N TYR A 53 9.51 7.43 -3.50
CA TYR A 53 8.77 7.92 -2.34
C TYR A 53 7.40 8.43 -2.78
N PRO A 54 6.30 7.91 -2.20
CA PRO A 54 4.96 8.25 -2.65
C PRO A 54 4.54 9.63 -2.16
N ARG A 55 3.79 10.36 -2.99
CA ARG A 55 3.22 11.68 -2.66
C ARG A 55 2.29 11.62 -1.45
N GLN A 56 1.52 10.55 -1.32
CA GLN A 56 0.64 10.26 -0.18
C GLN A 56 0.87 8.82 0.27
N ALA A 57 0.76 8.57 1.57
CA ALA A 57 0.87 7.23 2.13
C ALA A 57 -0.09 7.09 3.31
N PRO A 58 -0.45 5.87 3.74
CA PRO A 58 -1.29 5.66 4.90
C PRO A 58 -0.81 6.44 6.11
N TYR A 59 -1.72 7.15 6.76
CA TYR A 59 -1.39 8.07 7.84
C TYR A 59 -0.67 7.38 9.01
N GLY A 60 -1.06 6.15 9.34
CA GLY A 60 -0.38 5.33 10.35
C GLY A 60 1.09 5.09 9.99
N MET A 61 1.40 4.76 8.73
CA MET A 61 2.77 4.58 8.26
C MET A 61 3.57 5.87 8.35
N ARG A 62 2.98 7.03 8.04
CA ARG A 62 3.66 8.34 8.19
C ARG A 62 4.04 8.64 9.64
N LYS A 63 3.22 8.22 10.61
CA LYS A 63 3.59 8.33 12.04
C LYS A 63 4.77 7.45 12.41
N ILE A 64 4.80 6.21 11.90
CA ILE A 64 5.93 5.29 12.14
C ILE A 64 7.21 5.83 11.50
N GLU A 65 7.14 6.29 10.24
CA GLU A 65 8.25 6.96 9.55
C GLU A 65 8.78 8.15 10.37
N ALA A 66 7.91 9.06 10.80
CA ALA A 66 8.28 10.22 11.60
C ALA A 66 8.93 9.82 12.93
N SER A 67 8.39 8.80 13.63
CA SER A 67 8.93 8.33 14.90
C SER A 67 10.31 7.68 14.75
N LEU A 68 10.58 6.98 13.65
CA LEU A 68 11.90 6.38 13.38
C LEU A 68 12.93 7.46 13.05
N LEU A 69 12.53 8.45 12.25
CA LEU A 69 13.38 9.61 11.94
C LEU A 69 13.73 10.41 13.21
N ASP A 70 12.76 10.63 14.11
CA ASP A 70 12.97 11.32 15.40
C ASP A 70 13.95 10.55 16.32
N ALA A 71 13.90 9.22 16.27
CA ALA A 71 14.84 8.35 16.98
C ALA A 71 16.23 8.25 16.32
N GLY A 72 16.45 8.91 15.17
CA GLY A 72 17.74 8.97 14.48
C GLY A 72 17.98 7.88 13.44
N PHE A 73 16.97 7.10 13.06
CA PHE A 73 17.07 6.10 11.99
C PHE A 73 16.74 6.71 10.62
N ASP A 74 17.45 6.28 9.57
CA ASP A 74 17.10 6.65 8.19
C ASP A 74 15.95 5.75 7.68
N ALA A 75 14.71 6.18 7.95
CA ALA A 75 13.50 5.46 7.59
C ALA A 75 12.74 6.17 6.47
N ARG A 76 12.30 5.41 5.46
CA ARG A 76 11.47 5.94 4.36
C ARG A 76 10.36 5.00 3.94
N ILE A 77 9.19 5.58 3.68
CA ILE A 77 8.11 4.88 2.99
C ILE A 77 8.42 4.81 1.50
N VAL A 78 8.40 3.60 0.95
CA VAL A 78 8.67 3.32 -0.47
C VAL A 78 7.44 2.65 -1.09
N HIS A 79 7.07 3.11 -2.27
CA HIS A 79 6.00 2.49 -3.06
C HIS A 79 6.35 1.03 -3.39
N PRO A 80 5.44 0.05 -3.25
CA PRO A 80 5.75 -1.37 -3.43
C PRO A 80 6.35 -1.71 -4.81
N GLY A 81 5.95 -0.99 -5.86
CA GLY A 81 6.51 -1.10 -7.21
C GLY A 81 7.94 -0.56 -7.41
N HIS A 82 8.57 -0.01 -6.37
CA HIS A 82 9.94 0.56 -6.41
C HIS A 82 10.87 -0.06 -5.35
N LEU A 83 10.48 -1.19 -4.75
CA LEU A 83 11.27 -1.86 -3.71
C LEU A 83 12.58 -2.44 -4.24
N ASP A 84 12.66 -2.76 -5.54
CA ASP A 84 13.84 -3.24 -6.25
C ASP A 84 15.02 -2.28 -6.17
N LYS A 85 14.76 -0.97 -6.02
CA LYS A 85 15.79 0.04 -5.81
C LYS A 85 16.53 -0.11 -4.47
N TYR A 86 15.90 -0.77 -3.49
CA TYR A 86 16.40 -0.85 -2.11
C TYR A 86 16.67 -2.29 -1.65
N LEU A 87 16.09 -3.28 -2.34
CA LEU A 87 16.12 -4.69 -1.97
C LEU A 87 16.41 -5.60 -3.17
N PRO A 88 17.22 -6.67 -3.01
CA PRO A 88 18.08 -6.96 -1.85
C PRO A 88 19.27 -5.98 -1.82
N GLY A 89 19.70 -5.53 -0.64
CA GLY A 89 20.80 -4.55 -0.58
C GLY A 89 20.93 -3.82 0.75
N GLU A 90 21.00 -2.48 0.68
CA GLU A 90 21.33 -1.58 1.78
C GLU A 90 20.27 -1.49 2.89
N ALA A 91 18.99 -1.76 2.59
CA ALA A 91 17.96 -1.74 3.61
C ALA A 91 18.15 -2.92 4.58
N LYS A 92 18.35 -2.60 5.87
CA LYS A 92 18.54 -3.59 6.94
C LYS A 92 17.23 -4.14 7.45
N VAL A 93 16.18 -3.33 7.39
CA VAL A 93 14.83 -3.65 7.89
C VAL A 93 13.80 -3.31 6.82
N LEU A 94 12.92 -4.28 6.52
CA LEU A 94 11.72 -4.08 5.72
C LEU A 94 10.50 -4.20 6.61
N LEU A 95 9.76 -3.10 6.74
CA LEU A 95 8.47 -3.05 7.43
C LEU A 95 7.34 -3.10 6.40
N ILE A 96 6.43 -4.06 6.55
CA ILE A 96 5.27 -4.24 5.67
C ILE A 96 4.00 -3.98 6.47
N SER A 97 3.18 -3.04 6.00
CA SER A 97 1.87 -2.73 6.57
C SER A 97 0.75 -3.30 5.69
N GLY A 98 -0.31 -3.77 6.33
CA GLY A 98 -1.51 -4.30 5.72
C GLY A 98 -2.71 -4.07 6.65
N HIS A 99 -3.89 -3.86 6.07
CA HIS A 99 -5.14 -3.64 6.80
C HIS A 99 -5.94 -4.91 7.06
N ASP A 100 -5.85 -5.91 6.17
CA ASP A 100 -6.68 -7.12 6.24
C ASP A 100 -5.90 -8.36 5.79
N TYR A 101 -4.94 -8.78 6.61
CA TYR A 101 -4.06 -9.90 6.26
C TYR A 101 -4.80 -11.23 6.06
N PHE A 102 -5.98 -11.39 6.65
CA PHE A 102 -6.76 -12.62 6.59
C PHE A 102 -7.98 -12.53 5.67
N GLY A 103 -8.30 -11.35 5.12
CA GLY A 103 -9.51 -11.14 4.31
C GLY A 103 -10.81 -11.23 5.11
N LEU A 104 -10.76 -11.02 6.43
CA LEU A 104 -11.87 -11.23 7.35
C LEU A 104 -12.53 -9.94 7.82
N ASN A 105 -12.01 -8.77 7.42
CA ASN A 105 -12.65 -7.50 7.76
C ASN A 105 -14.06 -7.41 7.15
N PRO A 106 -14.95 -6.56 7.70
CA PRO A 106 -16.35 -6.50 7.26
C PRO A 106 -16.53 -6.32 5.74
N PRO A 107 -15.76 -5.46 5.04
CA PRO A 107 -15.89 -5.36 3.59
C PRO A 107 -15.51 -6.65 2.86
N SER A 108 -14.33 -7.21 3.14
CA SER A 108 -13.81 -8.42 2.50
C SER A 108 -14.71 -9.63 2.73
N SER A 109 -15.14 -9.85 3.97
CA SER A 109 -16.06 -10.94 4.31
C SER A 109 -17.46 -10.76 3.70
N THR A 110 -17.95 -9.51 3.60
CA THR A 110 -19.24 -9.21 2.95
C THR A 110 -19.17 -9.50 1.46
N PHE A 111 -18.16 -8.97 0.76
CA PHE A 111 -18.02 -9.20 -0.68
C PHE A 111 -17.69 -10.65 -0.99
N GLY A 112 -16.87 -11.32 -0.17
CA GLY A 112 -16.62 -12.76 -0.29
C GLY A 112 -17.90 -13.59 -0.18
N GLY A 113 -18.70 -13.32 0.87
CA GLY A 113 -19.98 -13.99 1.07
C GLY A 113 -21.01 -13.74 -0.04
N VAL A 114 -21.15 -12.48 -0.49
CA VAL A 114 -22.09 -12.10 -1.56
C VAL A 114 -21.66 -12.68 -2.91
N MET A 115 -20.37 -12.63 -3.22
CA MET A 115 -19.80 -13.08 -4.50
C MET A 115 -19.50 -14.58 -4.54
N LYS A 116 -19.67 -15.28 -3.41
CA LYS A 116 -19.41 -16.71 -3.23
C LYS A 116 -17.97 -17.11 -3.56
N VAL A 117 -17.01 -16.36 -3.02
CA VAL A 117 -15.57 -16.66 -3.06
C VAL A 117 -15.00 -16.90 -1.68
#